data_AF-A0A4R3KBP8-F1
#
_entry.id   AF-A0A4R3KBP8-F1
#
_cell.length_a   1.000
_cell.length_b   1.000
_cell.length_c   1.000
_cell.angle_alpha   90.00
_cell.angle_beta   90.00
_cell.angle_gamma   90.00
#
_symmetry.space_group_name_H-M   'P 1'
#
loop_
_entity.id
_entity.type
_entity.pdbx_description
1 polymer ?
#
loop_
_entity_poly.entity_id
_entity_poly.type
_entity_poly.pdbx_seq_one_letter_code
_entity_poly.pdbx_strand_id
1 'polypeptide(L)'
;MQVVMNFILEGIEYMVYETHGYVPGPAGIELLGSRRYGLGADRILLLSNVQKQTVFEVFTSDGEAAAASEKDYLILKYYLEQNVLGKDTAQDRLLDTDVVKNIYDVAGTDILSCEVHLTDNFIGRMQAADDKQSNASAMENKSA
;
A
#
# COMPACT_ATOMS: atom_id res chain seq x y z
N MET A 1 11.83 7.73 -8.86
CA MET A 1 10.40 7.82 -9.24
C MET A 1 9.69 6.51 -8.93
N GLN A 2 8.71 6.58 -8.03
CA GLN A 2 7.85 5.47 -7.62
C GLN A 2 6.40 5.81 -8.01
N VAL A 3 5.58 4.81 -8.27
CA VAL A 3 4.20 4.98 -8.75
C VAL A 3 3.25 4.34 -7.73
N VAL A 4 2.13 5.01 -7.49
CA VAL A 4 1.01 4.46 -6.73
C VAL A 4 -0.26 4.49 -7.58
N MET A 5 -1.16 3.55 -7.32
CA MET A 5 -2.47 3.48 -7.97
C MET A 5 -3.55 3.73 -6.93
N ASN A 6 -4.33 4.79 -7.13
CA ASN A 6 -5.48 5.08 -6.29
C ASN A 6 -6.73 4.43 -6.89
N PHE A 7 -7.59 3.89 -6.01
CA PHE A 7 -8.86 3.29 -6.36
C PHE A 7 -9.97 3.82 -5.45
N ILE A 8 -11.20 3.88 -5.96
CA ILE A 8 -12.38 4.18 -5.14
C ILE A 8 -13.35 2.99 -5.24
N LEU A 9 -13.73 2.45 -4.09
CA LEU A 9 -14.72 1.39 -3.97
C LEU A 9 -15.69 1.71 -2.83
N GLU A 10 -16.98 1.83 -3.16
CA GLU A 10 -18.05 2.17 -2.19
C GLU A 10 -17.76 3.42 -1.34
N GLY A 11 -17.07 4.41 -1.92
CA GLY A 11 -16.71 5.66 -1.25
C GLY A 11 -15.48 5.57 -0.33
N ILE A 12 -14.80 4.42 -0.29
CA ILE A 12 -13.51 4.25 0.39
C ILE A 12 -12.39 4.44 -0.64
N GLU A 13 -11.42 5.30 -0.32
CA GLU A 13 -10.24 5.54 -1.13
C GLU A 13 -9.13 4.55 -0.75
N TYR A 14 -8.72 3.73 -1.70
CA TYR A 14 -7.63 2.78 -1.58
C TYR A 14 -6.42 3.29 -2.36
N MET A 15 -5.22 2.99 -1.87
CA MET A 15 -3.97 3.24 -2.57
C MET A 15 -3.14 1.99 -2.59
N VAL A 16 -2.85 1.45 -3.77
CA VAL A 16 -1.89 0.38 -3.94
C VAL A 16 -0.52 0.99 -4.21
N TYR A 17 0.45 0.62 -3.38
CA TYR A 17 1.83 1.05 -3.50
C TYR A 17 2.74 -0.17 -3.65
N GLU A 18 3.18 -0.41 -4.88
CA GLU A 18 4.23 -1.38 -5.17
C GLU A 18 5.60 -0.75 -5.03
N THR A 19 6.36 -1.24 -4.05
CA THR A 19 7.67 -0.68 -3.70
C THR A 19 8.79 -1.33 -4.49
N HIS A 20 9.62 -0.49 -5.11
CA HIS A 20 10.91 -0.88 -5.68
C HIS A 20 11.99 -0.05 -4.98
N GLY A 21 12.70 -0.64 -4.02
CA GLY A 21 13.73 0.04 -3.23
C GLY A 21 13.26 0.42 -1.82
N TYR A 22 12.92 1.69 -1.61
CA TYR A 22 12.45 2.17 -0.31
C TYR A 22 11.05 1.61 0.01
N VAL A 23 10.94 0.96 1.16
CA VAL A 23 9.69 0.49 1.76
C VAL A 23 9.35 1.45 2.90
N PRO A 24 8.21 2.17 2.84
CA PRO A 24 7.83 3.12 3.87
C PRO A 24 7.47 2.43 5.18
N GLY A 25 7.87 3.06 6.28
CA GLY A 25 7.39 2.74 7.63
C GLY A 25 6.08 3.49 7.98
N PRO A 26 5.60 3.34 9.22
CA PRO A 26 4.32 3.93 9.66
C PRO A 26 4.21 5.44 9.41
N ALA A 27 5.20 6.25 9.79
CA ALA A 27 5.16 7.69 9.57
C ALA A 27 5.21 8.08 8.08
N GLY A 28 5.93 7.32 7.26
CA GLY A 28 5.93 7.46 5.81
C GLY A 28 4.56 7.17 5.22
N ILE A 29 3.89 6.11 5.68
CA ILE A 29 2.52 5.76 5.29
C ILE A 29 1.52 6.82 5.76
N GLU A 30 1.60 7.30 6.99
CA GLU A 30 0.76 8.39 7.51
C GLU A 30 0.89 9.64 6.62
N LEU A 31 2.13 10.02 6.28
CA LEU A 31 2.37 11.16 5.40
C LEU A 31 1.76 10.93 4.00
N LEU A 32 1.89 9.72 3.45
CA LEU A 32 1.33 9.35 2.16
C LEU A 32 -0.21 9.38 2.15
N GLY A 33 -0.83 8.82 3.19
CA GLY A 33 -2.28 8.75 3.40
C GLY A 33 -2.92 10.09 3.79
N SER A 34 -2.13 11.07 4.23
CA SER A 34 -2.63 12.38 4.61
C SER A 34 -3.23 13.15 3.42
N ARG A 35 -4.53 13.48 3.50
CA ARG A 35 -5.21 14.37 2.53
C ARG A 35 -4.67 15.80 2.53
N ARG A 36 -3.98 16.22 3.59
CA ARG A 36 -3.45 17.58 3.72
C ARG A 36 -2.02 17.73 3.20
N TYR A 37 -1.20 16.69 3.39
CA TYR A 37 0.24 16.79 3.18
C TYR A 37 0.81 15.75 2.19
N GLY A 38 0.00 14.75 1.84
CA GLY A 38 0.31 13.68 0.89
C GLY A 38 -0.76 13.56 -0.19
N LEU A 39 -1.08 12.32 -0.57
CA LEU A 39 -2.00 12.03 -1.66
C LEU A 39 -3.44 11.82 -1.18
N GLY A 40 -3.62 11.34 0.05
CA GLY A 40 -4.95 11.02 0.56
C GLY A 40 -5.39 9.61 0.18
N ALA A 41 -5.62 8.78 1.19
CA ALA A 41 -6.32 7.51 1.07
C ALA A 41 -6.83 7.08 2.45
N ASP A 42 -7.90 6.30 2.48
CA ASP A 42 -8.41 5.70 3.72
C ASP A 42 -7.67 4.39 4.02
N ARG A 43 -7.28 3.65 2.97
CA ARG A 43 -6.52 2.39 3.08
C ARG A 43 -5.34 2.37 2.13
N ILE A 44 -4.17 1.99 2.64
CA ILE A 44 -2.94 1.86 1.87
C ILE A 44 -2.56 0.38 1.83
N LEU A 45 -2.46 -0.17 0.62
CA LEU A 45 -2.13 -1.54 0.26
C LEU A 45 -0.68 -1.58 -0.20
N LEU A 46 0.22 -2.00 0.68
CA LEU A 46 1.64 -2.03 0.41
C LEU A 46 2.04 -3.39 -0.17
N LEU A 47 2.61 -3.37 -1.36
CA LEU A 47 3.23 -4.53 -1.99
C LEU A 47 4.74 -4.32 -1.97
N SER A 48 5.46 -5.15 -1.22
CA SER A 48 6.92 -5.12 -1.20
C SER A 48 7.51 -6.45 -1.62
N ASN A 49 8.57 -6.40 -2.41
CA ASN A 49 9.31 -7.60 -2.83
C ASN A 49 10.58 -7.70 -1.98
N VAL A 50 10.51 -8.51 -0.93
CA VAL A 50 11.63 -8.77 -0.02
C VAL A 50 12.14 -10.19 -0.28
N GLN A 51 13.40 -10.32 -0.66
CA GLN A 51 14.06 -11.64 -0.86
C GLN A 51 13.31 -12.61 -1.80
N LYS A 52 12.70 -12.10 -2.89
CA LYS A 52 11.85 -12.87 -3.83
C LYS A 52 10.50 -13.36 -3.25
N GLN A 53 10.09 -12.81 -2.11
CA GLN A 53 8.75 -12.99 -1.58
C GLN A 53 8.01 -11.66 -1.66
N THR A 54 6.81 -11.71 -2.24
CA THR A 54 5.88 -10.58 -2.20
C THR A 54 5.22 -10.58 -0.83
N VAL A 55 5.39 -9.47 -0.11
CA VAL A 55 4.74 -9.18 1.16
C VAL A 55 3.61 -8.20 0.88
N PHE A 56 2.43 -8.50 1.42
CA PHE A 56 1.25 -7.67 1.33
C PHE A 56 0.83 -7.23 2.72
N GLU A 57 0.82 -5.92 2.93
CA GLU A 57 0.45 -5.28 4.19
C GLU A 57 -0.62 -4.21 3.93
N VAL A 58 -1.52 -4.04 4.88
CA VAL A 58 -2.58 -3.05 4.82
C VAL A 58 -2.41 -2.07 5.96
N PHE A 59 -2.49 -0.79 5.63
CA PHE A 59 -2.40 0.30 6.59
C PHE A 59 -3.62 1.20 6.50
N THR A 60 -3.94 1.83 7.62
CA THR A 60 -4.89 2.95 7.68
C THR A 60 -4.21 4.24 7.25
N SER A 61 -5.01 5.30 7.03
CA SER A 61 -4.51 6.66 6.73
C SER A 61 -3.52 7.20 7.77
N ASP A 62 -3.59 6.69 9.00
CA ASP A 62 -2.82 7.17 10.14
C ASP A 62 -1.47 6.43 10.29
N GLY A 63 -1.10 5.59 9.31
CA GLY A 63 0.14 4.83 9.34
C GLY A 63 0.08 3.52 10.14
N GLU A 64 -1.05 3.24 10.78
CA GLU A 64 -1.22 2.02 11.59
C GLU A 64 -1.51 0.79 10.73
N ALA A 65 -0.82 -0.31 11.03
CA ALA A 65 -1.06 -1.60 10.39
C ALA A 65 -2.45 -2.13 10.73
N ALA A 66 -3.13 -2.70 9.74
CA ALA A 66 -4.47 -3.25 9.87
C ALA A 66 -4.56 -4.64 9.23
N ALA A 67 -5.47 -5.46 9.75
CA ALA A 67 -5.80 -6.72 9.10
C ALA A 67 -6.46 -6.46 7.73
N ALA A 68 -6.09 -7.25 6.73
CA ALA A 68 -6.69 -7.19 5.41
C ALA A 68 -8.15 -7.70 5.44
N SER A 69 -9.05 -6.92 4.87
CA SER A 69 -10.46 -7.26 4.64
C SER A 69 -10.67 -7.83 3.23
N GLU A 70 -11.84 -8.42 2.98
CA GLU A 70 -12.21 -8.92 1.65
C GLU A 70 -12.14 -7.82 0.57
N LYS A 71 -12.49 -6.58 0.92
CA LYS A 71 -12.41 -5.44 -0.02
C LYS A 71 -10.98 -5.04 -0.36
N ASP A 72 -10.05 -5.15 0.60
CA ASP A 72 -8.63 -4.91 0.34
C ASP A 72 -8.09 -5.91 -0.69
N TYR A 73 -8.47 -7.18 -0.54
CA TYR A 73 -8.13 -8.23 -1.50
C TYR A 73 -8.80 -8.07 -2.86
N LEU A 74 -10.03 -7.53 -2.92
CA LEU A 74 -10.71 -7.21 -4.18
C LEU A 74 -9.95 -6.14 -4.96
N ILE A 75 -9.55 -5.04 -4.30
CA ILE A 75 -8.75 -3.98 -4.92
C ILE A 75 -7.39 -4.52 -5.35
N LEU A 76 -6.75 -5.35 -4.52
CA LEU A 76 -5.48 -5.97 -4.88
C LEU A 76 -5.61 -6.86 -6.12
N LYS A 77 -6.64 -7.71 -6.19
CA LYS A 77 -6.92 -8.54 -7.36
C LYS A 77 -7.12 -7.69 -8.61
N TYR A 78 -7.94 -6.64 -8.51
CA TYR A 78 -8.17 -5.70 -9.61
C TYR A 78 -6.87 -5.01 -10.05
N TYR A 79 -6.06 -4.51 -9.11
CA TYR A 79 -4.75 -3.90 -9.41
C TYR A 79 -3.84 -4.89 -10.14
N LEU A 80 -3.71 -6.12 -9.64
CA LEU A 80 -2.86 -7.13 -10.25
C LEU A 80 -3.35 -7.45 -11.66
N GLU A 81 -4.64 -7.74 -11.86
CA GLU A 81 -5.23 -8.02 -13.18
C GLU A 81 -4.98 -6.91 -14.21
N GLN A 82 -5.04 -5.63 -13.80
CA GLN A 82 -4.76 -4.49 -14.69
C GLN A 82 -3.26 -4.30 -14.97
N ASN A 83 -2.39 -4.70 -14.04
CA ASN A 83 -0.94 -4.49 -14.12
C ASN A 83 -0.14 -5.75 -14.51
N VAL A 84 -0.79 -6.87 -14.89
CA VAL A 84 -0.11 -8.09 -15.41
C VAL A 84 0.46 -7.84 -16.82
N LEU A 85 1.50 -7.01 -16.89
CA LEU A 85 2.50 -7.01 -17.95
C LEU A 85 3.75 -7.75 -17.42
N GLY A 86 3.58 -9.00 -16.97
CA GLY A 86 4.69 -9.88 -16.59
C GLY A 86 4.32 -10.87 -15.50
N LYS A 87 4.09 -12.13 -15.88
CA LYS A 87 3.77 -13.25 -14.99
C LYS A 87 4.94 -13.52 -14.01
N ASP A 88 4.88 -12.97 -12.81
CA ASP A 88 5.74 -13.41 -11.70
C ASP A 88 4.96 -14.33 -10.75
N THR A 89 5.47 -15.56 -10.59
CA THR A 89 4.86 -16.65 -9.82
C THR A 89 4.61 -16.33 -8.33
N ALA A 90 5.21 -15.26 -7.81
CA ALA A 90 5.00 -14.82 -6.42
C ALA A 90 3.66 -14.09 -6.22
N GLN A 91 3.22 -13.30 -7.19
CA GLN A 91 1.94 -12.58 -7.15
C GLN A 91 0.76 -13.57 -7.31
N ASP A 92 0.94 -14.60 -8.13
CA ASP A 92 -0.03 -15.70 -8.29
C ASP A 92 -0.31 -16.42 -6.96
N ARG A 93 0.70 -16.62 -6.10
CA ARG A 93 0.51 -17.23 -4.76
C ARG A 93 -0.31 -16.37 -3.82
N LEU A 94 -0.23 -15.06 -3.99
CA LEU A 94 -1.00 -14.11 -3.18
C LEU A 94 -2.49 -14.16 -3.59
N LEU A 95 -2.74 -14.34 -4.89
CA LEU A 95 -4.06 -14.59 -5.47
C LEU A 95 -4.60 -16.02 -5.21
N ASP A 96 -3.74 -16.97 -4.86
CA ASP A 96 -4.09 -18.39 -4.62
C ASP A 96 -4.64 -18.65 -3.19
N THR A 97 -4.75 -17.62 -2.36
CA THR A 97 -5.36 -17.72 -1.03
C THR A 97 -6.85 -18.02 -1.13
N ASP A 98 -7.38 -18.86 -0.23
CA ASP A 98 -8.81 -19.23 -0.21
C ASP A 98 -9.74 -18.01 -0.10
N VAL A 99 -9.25 -16.92 0.50
CA VAL A 99 -9.95 -15.64 0.55
C VAL A 99 -10.13 -15.08 -0.86
N VAL A 100 -9.07 -14.95 -1.66
CA VAL A 100 -9.13 -14.35 -2.99
C VAL A 100 -9.90 -15.20 -4.00
N LYS A 101 -9.82 -16.54 -3.89
CA LYS A 101 -10.60 -17.47 -4.72
C LYS A 101 -12.11 -17.35 -4.54
N ASN A 102 -12.55 -17.01 -3.33
CA ASN A 102 -13.96 -16.90 -2.98
C ASN A 102 -14.50 -15.46 -3.11
N ILE A 103 -13.64 -14.48 -3.40
CA ILE A 103 -14.07 -13.13 -3.75
C ILE A 103 -14.77 -13.21 -5.11
N TYR A 104 -16.07 -12.91 -5.08
CA TYR A 104 -16.96 -12.87 -6.22
C TYR A 104 -16.35 -12.11 -7.40
N ASP A 105 -16.76 -12.51 -8.61
CA ASP A 105 -16.36 -11.91 -9.87
C ASP A 105 -16.44 -10.37 -9.78
N VAL A 106 -15.36 -9.68 -10.11
CA VAL A 106 -15.27 -8.20 -10.06
C VAL A 106 -16.20 -7.57 -11.12
N ALA A 107 -16.76 -8.41 -11.99
CA ALA A 107 -17.72 -8.07 -13.03
C ALA A 107 -18.95 -7.34 -12.47
N GLY A 108 -18.96 -6.02 -12.64
CA GLY A 108 -20.08 -5.15 -12.29
C GLY A 108 -19.82 -4.16 -11.15
N THR A 109 -18.62 -4.16 -10.56
CA THR A 109 -18.25 -3.14 -9.57
C THR A 109 -17.58 -1.95 -10.26
N ASP A 110 -18.16 -0.76 -10.15
CA ASP A 110 -17.56 0.47 -10.66
C ASP A 110 -16.36 0.88 -9.80
N ILE A 111 -15.17 0.41 -10.18
CA ILE A 111 -13.90 0.80 -9.58
C ILE A 111 -13.30 1.92 -10.45
N LEU A 112 -13.19 3.11 -9.88
CA LEU A 112 -12.44 4.22 -10.49
C LEU A 112 -10.97 4.09 -10.11
N SER A 113 -10.06 4.24 -11.07
CA SER A 113 -8.61 4.18 -10.83
C SER A 113 -7.86 5.41 -11.37
N CYS A 114 -6.77 5.78 -10.71
CA CYS A 114 -5.88 6.85 -11.15
C CYS A 114 -4.43 6.52 -10.77
N GLU A 115 -3.52 6.67 -11.73
CA GLU A 115 -2.08 6.53 -11.53
C GLU A 115 -1.48 7.85 -11.03
N VAL A 116 -0.65 7.78 -9.99
CA VAL A 116 0.02 8.95 -9.41
C VAL A 116 1.52 8.68 -9.26
N HIS A 117 2.33 9.61 -9.79
CA HIS A 117 3.80 9.52 -9.71
C HIS A 117 4.31 10.26 -8.49
N LEU A 118 4.99 9.54 -7.61
CA LEU A 118 5.68 10.13 -6.46
C LEU A 118 7.00 10.75 -6.92
N THR A 119 7.13 12.05 -6.65
CA THR A 119 8.38 12.78 -6.86
C THR A 119 9.45 12.32 -5.88
N ASP A 120 10.73 12.39 -6.29
CA ASP A 120 11.84 12.03 -5.41
C ASP A 120 11.90 12.91 -4.14
N ASN A 121 11.45 14.17 -4.23
CA ASN A 121 11.31 15.05 -3.07
C ASN A 121 10.28 14.50 -2.06
N PHE A 122 9.12 14.04 -2.55
CA PHE A 122 8.09 13.47 -1.69
C PHE A 122 8.58 12.18 -1.02
N ILE A 123 9.25 11.30 -1.78
CA ILE A 123 9.87 10.08 -1.24
C ILE A 123 10.88 10.43 -0.14
N GLY A 124 11.72 11.45 -0.35
CA GLY A 124 12.66 11.92 0.67
C GLY A 124 11.99 12.46 1.95
N ARG A 125 10.80 13.07 1.83
CA ARG A 125 10.02 13.49 3.00
C ARG A 125 9.46 12.31 3.78
N MET A 126 9.02 11.26 3.10
CA MET A 126 8.55 10.02 3.75
C MET A 126 9.70 9.35 4.52
N GLN A 127 10.87 9.21 3.88
CA GLN A 127 12.08 8.67 4.53
C GLN A 127 12.45 9.47 5.77
N ALA A 128 12.46 10.80 5.67
CA ALA A 128 12.75 11.67 6.80
C ALA A 128 11.70 11.58 7.92
N ALA A 129 10.45 11.25 7.61
CA ALA A 129 9.41 11.03 8.61
C ALA A 129 9.66 9.72 9.38
N ASP A 130 9.95 8.64 8.66
CA ASP A 130 10.30 7.34 9.25
C ASP A 130 11.56 7.42 10.11
N ASP A 131 12.60 8.12 9.63
CA ASP A 131 13.85 8.31 10.38
C ASP A 131 13.61 9.07 11.69
N LYS A 132 12.75 10.09 11.67
CA LYS A 132 12.40 10.86 12.88
C LYS A 132 11.65 10.00 13.88
N GLN A 133 10.67 9.23 13.43
CA GLN A 133 9.91 8.34 14.30
C GLN A 133 10.81 7.26 14.92
N SER A 134 11.66 6.64 14.11
CA SER A 134 12.63 5.63 14.57
C SER A 134 13.59 6.19 15.63
N ASN A 135 14.10 7.40 15.42
CA ASN A 135 15.00 8.07 16.37
C ASN A 135 14.29 8.45 17.68
N ALA A 136 13.04 8.90 17.62
CA ALA A 136 12.25 9.22 18.81
C ALA A 136 12.03 7.96 19.68
N SER A 137 11.58 6.86 19.07
CA SER A 137 11.37 5.57 19.76
C SER A 137 12.67 5.02 20.37
N ALA A 138 13.83 5.27 19.75
CA ALA A 138 15.12 4.85 20.27
C ALA A 138 15.60 5.68 21.48
N MET A 139 15.17 6.95 21.61
CA MET A 139 15.50 7.81 22.75
C MET A 139 14.61 7.52 23.97
N GLU A 140 13.33 7.21 23.75
CA GLU A 140 12.40 6.81 24.83
C GLU A 140 12.83 5.52 25.51
N ASN A 141 13.25 4.51 24.75
CA ASN A 141 13.73 3.22 25.29
C ASN A 141 15.07 3.30 26.04
N LYS A 142 15.84 4.39 25.90
CA LYS A 142 17.09 4.60 26.67
C LYS A 142 16.89 5.32 27.99
N SER A 143 15.69 5.85 28.23
CA SER A 143 15.35 6.63 29.42
C SER A 143 14.51 5.83 30.44
N ALA A 144 14.26 4.55 30.16
CA ALA A 144 13.56 3.58 31.02
C ALA A 144 14.55 2.56 31.58
#